data_AF-A0A5C5YR35-F1
#
_entry.id   AF-A0A5C5YR35-F1
#
_cell.length_a   1.000
_cell.length_b   1.000
_cell.length_c   1.000
_cell.angle_alpha   90.00
_cell.angle_beta   90.00
_cell.angle_gamma   90.00
#
_symmetry.space_group_name_H-M   'P 1'
#
loop_
_entity.id
_entity.type
_entity.pdbx_description
1 polymer ?
#
loop_
_entity_poly.entity_id
_entity_poly.type
_entity_poly.pdbx_seq_one_letter_code
_entity_poly.pdbx_strand_id
1 'polypeptide(L)'
;MKTNTVVEVLRSIVFVAALVGAASSEADFWGRFEETEFYSANNTHLLQVKPHDDWSSKPGHCLATLYRVDGEERIELWSRNLINDYAPVRVLVADSGDYVVTMDEWGELGTLPVVIYGRAGRLIQVHSIESLGLASDQSHIRRTISSSWWSEGAMSFLRPDEETLWIRLHWGKKIAIELRGGELMDAEWRKLVRGWHLSDEKWQSLEAFANKQVPERALRWLDSEDSSRREWGAKICGQERIRGAIPRLRELLNDEKSVLVGNSSGSSEVFPVRVAAKQALESLEAQ
;
A
#
# COMPACT_ATOMS: atom_id res chain seq x y z
N MET A 1 -37.13 -42.77 -68.26
CA MET A 1 -35.71 -42.55 -67.92
C MET A 1 -35.64 -41.62 -66.72
N LYS A 2 -34.72 -41.91 -65.80
CA LYS A 2 -34.83 -41.69 -64.36
C LYS A 2 -34.62 -40.24 -63.92
N THR A 3 -35.31 -39.93 -62.83
CA THR A 3 -35.45 -38.71 -62.04
C THR A 3 -34.22 -38.34 -61.18
N ASN A 4 -34.04 -37.03 -61.00
CA ASN A 4 -33.38 -36.25 -59.93
C ASN A 4 -32.76 -36.99 -58.74
N THR A 5 -31.56 -36.58 -58.33
CA THR A 5 -31.23 -36.38 -56.91
C THR A 5 -30.15 -35.29 -56.75
N VAL A 6 -30.57 -34.17 -56.14
CA VAL A 6 -29.74 -33.12 -55.56
C VAL A 6 -29.24 -33.63 -54.20
N VAL A 7 -27.95 -33.48 -53.89
CA VAL A 7 -27.44 -33.65 -52.53
C VAL A 7 -26.72 -32.36 -52.13
N GLU A 8 -27.40 -31.56 -51.31
CA GLU A 8 -26.83 -30.47 -50.53
C GLU A 8 -25.92 -31.03 -49.44
N VAL A 9 -24.72 -30.48 -49.31
CA VAL A 9 -23.83 -30.72 -48.16
C VAL A 9 -23.84 -29.46 -47.30
N LEU A 10 -24.70 -29.45 -46.28
CA LEU A 10 -24.70 -28.50 -45.17
C LEU A 10 -23.46 -28.77 -44.30
N ARG A 11 -22.47 -27.87 -44.35
CA ARG A 11 -21.41 -27.79 -43.33
C ARG A 11 -21.90 -26.88 -42.19
N SER A 12 -22.29 -27.49 -41.08
CA SER A 12 -22.59 -26.82 -39.83
C SER A 12 -21.35 -26.13 -39.27
N ILE A 13 -21.41 -24.80 -39.14
CA ILE A 13 -20.47 -24.01 -38.34
C ILE A 13 -20.97 -24.07 -36.90
N VAL A 14 -20.22 -24.73 -36.02
CA VAL A 14 -20.43 -24.67 -34.58
C VAL A 14 -19.83 -23.36 -34.08
N PHE A 15 -20.68 -22.38 -33.79
CA PHE A 15 -20.30 -21.18 -33.04
C PHE A 15 -20.14 -21.55 -31.57
N VAL A 16 -18.88 -21.69 -31.12
CA VAL A 16 -18.57 -21.70 -29.69
C VAL A 16 -18.61 -20.25 -29.21
N ALA A 17 -19.73 -19.85 -28.61
CA ALA A 17 -19.83 -18.58 -27.91
C ALA A 17 -19.00 -18.66 -26.63
N ALA A 18 -17.81 -18.07 -26.65
CA ALA A 18 -17.04 -17.82 -25.44
C ALA A 18 -17.78 -16.75 -24.60
N LEU A 19 -18.49 -17.20 -23.58
CA LEU A 19 -18.96 -16.35 -22.48
C LEU A 19 -17.72 -15.88 -21.70
N VAL A 20 -17.11 -14.80 -22.18
CA VAL A 20 -16.19 -13.99 -21.37
C VAL A 20 -17.04 -13.40 -20.25
N GLY A 21 -16.94 -13.96 -19.05
CA GLY A 21 -17.53 -13.35 -17.86
C GLY A 21 -16.99 -11.94 -17.74
N ALA A 22 -17.85 -10.95 -17.88
CA ALA A 22 -17.51 -9.57 -17.57
C ALA A 22 -17.15 -9.55 -16.08
N ALA A 23 -15.86 -9.40 -15.77
CA ALA A 23 -15.45 -9.06 -14.43
C ALA A 23 -16.14 -7.73 -14.10
N SER A 24 -17.01 -7.72 -13.11
CA SER A 24 -17.62 -6.49 -12.62
C SER A 24 -16.50 -5.56 -12.19
N SER A 25 -16.23 -4.56 -13.02
CA SER A 25 -15.21 -3.57 -12.73
C SER A 25 -15.85 -2.54 -11.82
N GLU A 26 -15.59 -2.67 -10.52
CA GLU A 26 -16.04 -1.68 -9.54
C GLU A 26 -15.22 -0.41 -9.73
N ALA A 27 -15.90 0.73 -9.87
CA ALA A 27 -15.26 2.04 -9.83
C ALA A 27 -15.07 2.42 -8.36
N ASP A 28 -13.87 2.85 -8.00
CA ASP A 28 -13.59 3.32 -6.65
C ASP A 28 -14.32 4.65 -6.40
N PHE A 29 -14.97 4.79 -5.25
CA PHE A 29 -15.56 6.06 -4.83
C PHE A 29 -14.58 6.84 -3.97
N TRP A 30 -14.14 7.99 -4.49
CA TRP A 30 -13.27 8.91 -3.79
C TRP A 30 -14.04 10.19 -3.47
N GLY A 31 -14.05 10.59 -2.20
CA GLY A 31 -14.60 11.88 -1.79
C GLY A 31 -13.80 13.05 -2.38
N ARG A 32 -14.27 14.28 -2.15
CA ARG A 32 -13.48 15.48 -2.47
C ARG A 32 -12.23 15.50 -1.59
N PHE A 33 -11.06 15.68 -2.19
CA PHE A 33 -9.85 15.88 -1.41
C PHE A 33 -9.84 17.28 -0.81
N GLU A 34 -9.54 17.37 0.48
CA GLU A 34 -9.40 18.60 1.26
C GLU A 34 -7.94 18.77 1.69
N GLU A 35 -7.57 19.99 2.07
CA GLU A 35 -6.25 20.25 2.62
C GLU A 35 -5.94 19.29 3.78
N THR A 36 -4.78 18.63 3.72
CA THR A 36 -4.42 17.57 4.66
C THR A 36 -3.07 17.84 5.29
N GLU A 37 -2.94 17.48 6.57
CA GLU A 37 -1.73 17.65 7.37
C GLU A 37 -1.14 16.28 7.74
N PHE A 38 0.17 16.13 7.56
CA PHE A 38 0.92 14.91 7.88
C PHE A 38 2.07 15.23 8.81
N TYR A 39 1.96 14.79 10.07
CA TYR A 39 3.00 14.99 11.07
C TYR A 39 4.08 13.91 10.98
N SER A 40 5.31 14.33 11.23
CA SER A 40 6.43 13.45 11.59
C SER A 40 6.12 12.66 12.87
N ALA A 41 6.84 11.56 13.12
CA ALA A 41 6.53 10.65 14.21
C ALA A 41 6.67 11.31 15.59
N ASN A 42 7.61 12.25 15.72
CA ASN A 42 7.82 13.02 16.95
C ASN A 42 7.05 14.37 16.98
N ASN A 43 6.22 14.66 15.98
CA ASN A 43 5.46 15.92 15.79
C ASN A 43 6.32 17.20 15.68
N THR A 44 7.62 17.11 15.38
CA THR A 44 8.48 18.29 15.21
C THR A 44 8.45 18.88 13.80
N HIS A 45 7.92 18.12 12.84
CA HIS A 45 7.71 18.52 11.46
C HIS A 45 6.31 18.16 10.98
N LEU A 46 5.80 18.98 10.07
CA LEU A 46 4.47 18.85 9.47
C LEU A 46 4.56 19.13 7.97
N LEU A 47 4.06 18.22 7.14
CA LEU A 47 3.77 18.51 5.75
C LEU A 47 2.29 18.86 5.60
N GLN A 48 2.00 20.05 5.11
CA GLN A 48 0.67 20.46 4.66
C GLN A 48 0.59 20.23 3.16
N VAL A 49 -0.46 19.56 2.68
CA VAL A 49 -0.72 19.34 1.26
C VAL A 49 -2.05 19.95 0.89
N LYS A 50 -2.02 20.88 -0.05
CA LYS A 50 -3.19 21.58 -0.59
C LYS A 50 -3.36 21.22 -2.07
N PRO A 51 -4.51 20.66 -2.48
CA PRO A 51 -4.80 20.45 -3.89
C PRO A 51 -4.93 21.81 -4.60
N HIS A 52 -4.54 21.89 -5.88
CA HIS A 52 -4.76 23.09 -6.68
C HIS A 52 -6.27 23.36 -6.85
N ASP A 53 -6.70 24.62 -6.85
CA ASP A 53 -8.14 24.98 -6.82
C ASP A 53 -8.94 24.40 -8.02
N ASP A 54 -8.29 24.26 -9.18
CA ASP A 54 -8.87 23.74 -10.43
C ASP A 54 -8.72 22.21 -10.63
N TRP A 55 -8.29 21.46 -9.61
CA TRP A 55 -7.88 20.05 -9.75
C TRP A 55 -8.93 19.12 -10.38
N SER A 56 -10.22 19.41 -10.19
CA SER A 56 -11.31 18.60 -10.76
C SER A 56 -11.41 18.68 -12.29
N SER A 57 -10.84 19.73 -12.88
CA SER A 57 -10.86 19.98 -14.34
C SER A 57 -9.47 19.90 -14.98
N LYS A 58 -8.42 19.96 -14.15
CA LYS A 58 -7.02 19.89 -14.55
C LYS A 58 -6.24 19.16 -13.44
N PRO A 59 -6.04 17.84 -13.52
CA PRO A 59 -5.06 17.18 -12.66
C PRO A 59 -3.74 17.95 -12.75
N GLY A 60 -3.11 18.18 -11.61
CA GLY A 60 -1.93 19.03 -11.57
C GLY A 60 -1.54 19.46 -10.16
N HIS A 61 -0.28 19.18 -9.85
CA HIS A 61 0.56 19.83 -8.85
C HIS A 61 -0.16 20.25 -7.56
N CYS A 62 -0.34 19.30 -6.65
CA CYS A 62 -0.65 19.64 -5.27
C CYS A 62 0.49 20.48 -4.67
N LEU A 63 0.16 21.59 -4.02
CA LEU A 63 1.14 22.40 -3.30
C LEU A 63 1.41 21.73 -1.96
N ALA A 64 2.67 21.38 -1.72
CA ALA A 64 3.13 20.87 -0.45
C ALA A 64 4.05 21.88 0.23
N THR A 65 3.77 22.16 1.51
CA THR A 65 4.60 23.02 2.34
C THR A 65 5.04 22.25 3.58
N LEU A 66 6.35 22.12 3.76
CA LEU A 66 6.94 21.49 4.94
C LEU A 66 7.27 22.56 5.97
N TYR A 67 6.82 22.34 7.20
CA TYR A 67 7.09 23.18 8.35
C TYR A 67 7.90 22.41 9.40
N ARG A 68 8.77 23.15 10.10
CA ARG A 68 9.21 22.78 11.45
C ARG A 68 8.22 23.37 12.45
N VAL A 69 7.80 22.56 13.42
CA VAL A 69 6.85 22.91 14.47
C VAL A 69 7.62 23.20 15.76
N ASP A 70 7.45 24.40 16.31
CA ASP A 70 8.01 24.83 17.59
C ASP A 70 6.89 25.38 18.48
N GLY A 71 6.33 24.52 19.32
CA GLY A 71 5.10 24.82 20.06
C GLY A 71 3.92 25.05 19.11
N GLU A 72 3.37 26.26 19.12
CA GLU A 72 2.30 26.69 18.21
C GLU A 72 2.83 27.32 16.90
N GLU A 73 4.12 27.63 16.85
CA GLU A 73 4.73 28.27 15.67
C GLU A 73 5.04 27.24 14.58
N ARG A 74 4.72 27.59 13.34
CA ARG A 74 5.07 26.82 12.14
C ARG A 74 6.07 27.60 11.31
N ILE A 75 7.30 27.11 11.23
CA ILE A 75 8.39 27.71 10.47
C ILE A 75 8.51 26.98 9.15
N GLU A 76 8.18 27.65 8.04
CA GLU A 76 8.30 27.07 6.70
C GLU A 76 9.76 26.72 6.39
N LEU A 77 10.00 25.47 6.00
CA LEU A 77 11.28 24.98 5.52
C LEU A 77 11.36 25.00 3.99
N TRP A 78 10.26 24.63 3.33
CA TRP A 78 10.10 24.75 1.89
C TRP A 78 8.63 24.62 1.48
N SER A 79 8.30 25.20 0.32
CA SER A 79 7.03 24.99 -0.37
C SER A 79 7.29 24.67 -1.84
N ARG A 80 6.59 23.67 -2.38
CA ARG A 80 6.68 23.30 -3.81
C ARG A 80 5.47 22.52 -4.28
N ASN A 81 5.28 22.54 -5.58
CA ASN A 81 4.41 21.61 -6.27
C ASN A 81 4.98 20.19 -6.22
N LEU A 82 4.16 19.24 -5.76
CA LEU A 82 4.41 17.82 -5.88
C LEU A 82 4.33 17.42 -7.36
N ILE A 83 5.04 16.35 -7.71
CA ILE A 83 4.89 15.76 -9.05
C ILE A 83 3.59 14.98 -9.20
N ASN A 84 2.92 14.69 -8.07
CA ASN A 84 1.65 14.02 -8.04
C ASN A 84 0.57 14.87 -8.72
N ASP A 85 -0.19 14.24 -9.60
CA ASP A 85 -1.34 14.81 -10.29
C ASP A 85 -2.51 15.02 -9.32
N TYR A 86 -2.61 14.13 -8.33
CA TYR A 86 -3.55 14.19 -7.23
C TYR A 86 -2.85 14.22 -5.88
N ALA A 87 -3.60 14.52 -4.82
CA ALA A 87 -3.00 14.55 -3.51
C ALA A 87 -2.58 13.15 -3.04
N PRO A 88 -1.48 13.02 -2.29
CA PRO A 88 -1.00 11.73 -1.87
C PRO A 88 -1.92 11.12 -0.81
N VAL A 89 -2.15 9.81 -0.89
CA VAL A 89 -3.02 9.10 0.07
C VAL A 89 -2.33 8.96 1.42
N ARG A 90 -1.01 8.74 1.41
CA ARG A 90 -0.19 8.67 2.62
C ARG A 90 1.08 9.48 2.43
N VAL A 91 1.56 10.04 3.55
CA VAL A 91 2.83 10.73 3.60
C VAL A 91 3.57 10.29 4.87
N LEU A 92 4.88 10.09 4.74
CA LEU A 92 5.81 9.90 5.85
C LEU A 92 6.77 11.10 5.85
N VAL A 93 6.83 11.81 6.97
CA VAL A 93 7.73 12.95 7.17
C VAL A 93 8.82 12.51 8.15
N ALA A 94 10.08 12.68 7.75
CA ALA A 94 11.21 12.46 8.64
C ALA A 94 11.18 13.48 9.80
N ASP A 95 11.49 13.03 11.01
CA ASP A 95 11.67 13.82 12.22
C ASP A 95 12.78 14.87 12.08
N SER A 96 13.77 14.69 11.19
CA SER A 96 14.75 15.72 10.81
C SER A 96 14.23 16.77 9.84
N GLY A 97 13.12 16.49 9.14
CA GLY A 97 12.63 17.29 8.01
C GLY A 97 13.45 17.11 6.72
N ASP A 98 14.47 16.25 6.71
CA ASP A 98 15.35 16.07 5.55
C ASP A 98 14.70 15.25 4.43
N TYR A 99 13.70 14.43 4.75
CA TYR A 99 12.98 13.59 3.80
C TYR A 99 11.46 13.67 3.98
N VAL A 100 10.75 13.63 2.86
CA VAL A 100 9.31 13.45 2.77
C VAL A 100 9.05 12.36 1.74
N VAL A 101 8.30 11.33 2.12
CA VAL A 101 7.87 10.26 1.23
C VAL A 101 6.38 10.35 1.04
N THR A 102 5.92 10.49 -0.19
CA THR A 102 4.49 10.35 -0.52
C THR A 102 4.22 8.94 -1.06
N MET A 103 3.04 8.41 -0.77
CA MET A 103 2.62 7.09 -1.24
C MET A 103 1.19 7.12 -1.78
N ASP A 104 1.06 6.60 -2.99
CA ASP A 104 -0.16 6.57 -3.79
C ASP A 104 -0.77 7.95 -4.05
N GLU A 105 -1.71 7.97 -5.00
CA GLU A 105 -2.46 9.16 -5.40
C GLU A 105 -3.93 8.95 -5.17
N TRP A 106 -4.60 10.00 -4.70
CA TRP A 106 -6.04 10.01 -4.51
C TRP A 106 -6.74 9.76 -5.85
N GLY A 107 -7.61 8.76 -5.93
CA GLY A 107 -8.29 8.40 -7.19
C GLY A 107 -7.57 7.38 -8.07
N GLU A 108 -6.25 7.26 -7.91
CA GLU A 108 -5.37 6.51 -8.81
C GLU A 108 -4.25 5.78 -8.03
N LEU A 109 -4.64 4.80 -7.21
CA LEU A 109 -3.65 4.05 -6.45
C LEU A 109 -2.70 3.32 -7.39
N GLY A 110 -1.41 3.32 -7.07
CA GLY A 110 -0.38 2.65 -7.85
C GLY A 110 0.10 3.38 -9.10
N THR A 111 -0.40 4.58 -9.42
CA THR A 111 0.18 5.44 -10.49
C THR A 111 1.53 6.01 -10.05
N LEU A 112 1.57 6.70 -8.91
CA LEU A 112 2.80 7.06 -8.19
C LEU A 112 2.89 6.35 -6.82
N PRO A 113 3.24 5.05 -6.79
CA PRO A 113 3.34 4.24 -5.58
C PRO A 113 4.16 4.88 -4.48
N VAL A 114 5.37 5.35 -4.79
CA VAL A 114 6.27 5.98 -3.82
C VAL A 114 7.03 7.09 -4.51
N VAL A 115 6.99 8.29 -3.93
CA VAL A 115 7.83 9.42 -4.36
C VAL A 115 8.64 9.91 -3.17
N ILE A 116 9.94 10.11 -3.37
CA ILE A 116 10.87 10.54 -2.34
C ILE A 116 11.33 11.96 -2.65
N TYR A 117 11.10 12.84 -1.68
CA TYR A 117 11.58 14.21 -1.68
C TYR A 117 12.62 14.36 -0.57
N GLY A 118 13.73 15.02 -0.89
CA GLY A 118 14.75 15.40 0.07
C GLY A 118 14.62 16.85 0.54
N ARG A 119 15.70 17.36 1.12
CA ARG A 119 15.86 18.74 1.57
C ARG A 119 15.44 19.76 0.51
N ALA A 120 14.83 20.85 0.97
CA ALA A 120 14.23 21.89 0.12
C ALA A 120 13.20 21.33 -0.89
N GLY A 121 12.59 20.19 -0.55
CA GLY A 121 11.64 19.47 -1.38
C GLY A 121 12.26 18.85 -2.63
N ARG A 122 13.59 18.75 -2.80
CA ARG A 122 14.20 18.22 -4.04
C ARG A 122 13.67 16.81 -4.36
N LEU A 123 13.24 16.57 -5.60
CA LEU A 123 12.86 15.23 -6.02
C LEU A 123 14.11 14.32 -6.03
N ILE A 124 14.06 13.23 -5.26
CA ILE A 124 15.13 12.22 -5.23
C ILE A 124 14.77 11.08 -6.18
N GLN A 125 13.58 10.51 -6.01
CA GLN A 125 13.18 9.33 -6.78
C GLN A 125 11.67 9.20 -6.93
N VAL A 126 11.26 8.59 -8.04
CA VAL A 126 9.88 8.19 -8.32
C VAL A 126 9.87 6.68 -8.58
N HIS A 127 9.08 5.94 -7.82
CA HIS A 127 8.96 4.50 -7.98
C HIS A 127 7.63 4.09 -8.58
N SER A 128 7.68 3.38 -9.71
CA SER A 128 6.56 2.56 -10.21
C SER A 128 6.47 1.21 -9.49
N ILE A 129 5.37 0.49 -9.68
CA ILE A 129 5.16 -0.87 -9.15
C ILE A 129 6.31 -1.80 -9.58
N GLU A 130 6.76 -1.71 -10.83
CA GLU A 130 7.88 -2.49 -11.36
C GLU A 130 9.19 -2.13 -10.66
N SER A 131 9.48 -0.84 -10.47
CA SER A 131 10.71 -0.39 -9.80
C SER A 131 10.76 -0.74 -8.31
N LEU A 132 9.60 -0.97 -7.67
CA LEU A 132 9.48 -1.54 -6.32
C LEU A 132 9.72 -3.06 -6.31
N GLY A 133 10.05 -3.65 -7.45
CA GLY A 133 10.25 -5.08 -7.61
C GLY A 133 8.95 -5.88 -7.55
N LEU A 134 7.81 -5.27 -7.89
CA LEU A 134 6.47 -5.90 -7.78
C LEU A 134 5.92 -6.39 -9.13
N ALA A 135 6.72 -6.38 -10.18
CA ALA A 135 6.31 -6.87 -11.50
C ALA A 135 5.82 -8.33 -11.47
N SER A 136 6.40 -9.18 -10.61
CA SER A 136 6.02 -10.58 -10.43
C SER A 136 4.91 -10.82 -9.41
N ASP A 137 4.46 -9.78 -8.70
CA ASP A 137 3.50 -9.90 -7.58
C ASP A 137 2.07 -9.52 -7.98
N GLN A 138 1.78 -9.40 -9.28
CA GLN A 138 0.49 -8.91 -9.79
C GLN A 138 -0.72 -9.71 -9.31
N SER A 139 -0.55 -11.01 -9.02
CA SER A 139 -1.62 -11.86 -8.47
C SER A 139 -2.06 -11.47 -7.05
N HIS A 140 -1.24 -10.71 -6.32
CA HIS A 140 -1.54 -10.20 -4.99
C HIS A 140 -2.10 -8.77 -5.01
N ILE A 141 -2.04 -8.09 -6.16
CA ILE A 141 -2.44 -6.69 -6.29
C ILE A 141 -3.87 -6.66 -6.83
N ARG A 142 -4.82 -6.26 -5.98
CA ARG A 142 -6.19 -6.00 -6.42
C ARG A 142 -6.19 -4.84 -7.42
N ARG A 143 -6.91 -5.00 -8.53
CA ARG A 143 -7.04 -3.98 -9.57
C ARG A 143 -8.49 -3.58 -9.77
N THR A 144 -8.72 -2.29 -9.96
CA THR A 144 -9.99 -1.72 -10.42
C THR A 144 -9.78 -1.06 -11.78
N ILE A 145 -10.74 -0.26 -12.26
CA ILE A 145 -10.61 0.45 -13.55
C ILE A 145 -9.40 1.39 -13.53
N SER A 146 -9.22 2.12 -12.43
CA SER A 146 -8.24 3.21 -12.31
C SER A 146 -7.15 2.94 -11.26
N SER A 147 -7.28 1.90 -10.43
CA SER A 147 -6.39 1.71 -9.28
C SER A 147 -5.72 0.34 -9.29
N SER A 148 -4.45 0.33 -8.89
CA SER A 148 -3.69 -0.85 -8.46
C SER A 148 -3.44 -0.74 -6.95
N TRP A 149 -4.16 -1.54 -6.18
CA TRP A 149 -4.15 -1.52 -4.71
C TRP A 149 -2.92 -2.24 -4.12
N TRP A 150 -1.72 -1.89 -4.58
CA TRP A 150 -0.47 -2.56 -4.21
C TRP A 150 -0.12 -2.40 -2.72
N SER A 151 -0.53 -1.27 -2.14
CA SER A 151 -0.25 -0.88 -0.76
C SER A 151 -1.39 -1.22 0.22
N GLU A 152 -2.40 -1.97 -0.25
CA GLU A 152 -3.50 -2.45 0.58
C GLU A 152 -2.98 -3.32 1.71
N GLY A 153 -3.36 -2.97 2.94
CA GLY A 153 -2.85 -3.63 4.15
C GLY A 153 -1.35 -3.46 4.38
N ALA A 154 -0.68 -2.58 3.62
CA ALA A 154 0.75 -2.36 3.76
C ALA A 154 1.06 -1.51 4.99
N MET A 155 2.12 -1.91 5.69
CA MET A 155 2.67 -1.18 6.83
C MET A 155 3.97 -0.50 6.39
N SER A 156 4.00 0.83 6.44
CA SER A 156 5.18 1.62 6.09
C SER A 156 5.68 2.47 7.26
N PHE A 157 7.00 2.63 7.36
CA PHE A 157 7.64 3.45 8.39
C PHE A 157 9.10 3.78 8.04
N LEU A 158 9.57 4.92 8.55
CA LEU A 158 10.97 5.30 8.50
C LEU A 158 11.75 4.64 9.64
N ARG A 159 13.03 4.35 9.41
CA ARG A 159 13.95 3.97 10.48
C ARG A 159 14.31 5.17 11.35
N PRO A 160 14.78 4.95 12.60
CA PRO A 160 15.22 6.02 13.48
C PRO A 160 16.42 6.81 12.96
N ASP A 161 17.24 6.21 12.07
CA ASP A 161 18.33 6.91 11.38
C ASP A 161 17.84 7.71 10.16
N GLU A 162 16.57 7.54 9.78
CA GLU A 162 15.90 8.26 8.69
C GLU A 162 16.55 8.08 7.32
N GLU A 163 17.39 7.04 7.18
CA GLU A 163 18.05 6.72 5.92
C GLU A 163 17.28 5.67 5.11
N THR A 164 16.25 5.05 5.70
CA THR A 164 15.54 3.93 5.07
C THR A 164 14.04 4.01 5.31
N LEU A 165 13.29 3.87 4.23
CA LEU A 165 11.88 3.55 4.23
C LEU A 165 11.69 2.04 4.22
N TRP A 166 10.91 1.52 5.17
CA TRP A 166 10.44 0.15 5.18
C TRP A 166 8.97 0.08 4.78
N ILE A 167 8.64 -0.89 3.94
CA ILE A 167 7.26 -1.22 3.57
C ILE A 167 7.09 -2.73 3.66
N ARG A 168 6.12 -3.18 4.46
CA ARG A 168 5.68 -4.57 4.48
C ARG A 168 4.32 -4.66 3.79
N LEU A 169 4.21 -5.47 2.76
CA LEU A 169 2.99 -5.71 2.02
C LEU A 169 2.14 -6.80 2.68
N HIS A 170 0.83 -6.84 2.38
CA HIS A 170 -0.08 -7.74 3.07
C HIS A 170 0.18 -9.23 2.78
N TRP A 171 0.87 -9.57 1.69
CA TRP A 171 1.32 -10.92 1.37
C TRP A 171 2.68 -11.29 1.97
N GLY A 172 3.23 -10.44 2.86
CA GLY A 172 4.45 -10.72 3.61
C GLY A 172 5.74 -10.25 2.93
N LYS A 173 5.69 -9.81 1.66
CA LYS A 173 6.85 -9.20 1.00
C LYS A 173 7.28 -7.93 1.74
N LYS A 174 8.59 -7.78 1.94
CA LYS A 174 9.22 -6.64 2.60
C LYS A 174 10.07 -5.87 1.58
N ILE A 175 9.91 -4.56 1.54
CA ILE A 175 10.61 -3.62 0.68
C ILE A 175 11.37 -2.67 1.61
N ALA A 176 12.64 -2.46 1.31
CA ALA A 176 13.47 -1.44 1.95
C ALA A 176 14.01 -0.50 0.87
N ILE A 177 13.89 0.80 1.07
CA ILE A 177 14.35 1.82 0.12
C ILE A 177 15.29 2.76 0.86
N GLU A 178 16.50 2.94 0.32
CA GLU A 178 17.47 3.92 0.82
C GLU A 178 17.00 5.33 0.39
N LEU A 179 16.89 6.27 1.34
CA LEU A 179 16.23 7.55 1.08
C LEU A 179 17.11 8.58 0.38
N ARG A 180 18.43 8.43 0.42
CA ARG A 180 19.38 9.41 -0.12
C ARG A 180 19.43 9.37 -1.65
N GLY A 181 19.48 8.17 -2.23
CA GLY A 181 19.46 7.89 -3.66
C GLY A 181 18.14 7.30 -4.15
N GLY A 182 17.29 6.80 -3.25
CA GLY A 182 16.03 6.17 -3.63
C GLY A 182 16.20 4.76 -4.18
N GLU A 183 17.30 4.07 -3.89
CA GLU A 183 17.48 2.71 -4.40
C GLU A 183 16.76 1.67 -3.54
N LEU A 184 16.18 0.68 -4.22
CA LEU A 184 15.65 -0.53 -3.57
C LEU A 184 16.82 -1.34 -2.99
N MET A 185 16.77 -1.61 -1.69
CA MET A 185 17.78 -2.36 -0.95
C MET A 185 17.49 -3.87 -1.03
N ASP A 186 17.63 -4.46 -2.21
CA ASP A 186 17.45 -5.90 -2.43
C ASP A 186 18.78 -6.69 -2.41
N ALA A 187 18.72 -7.97 -2.76
CA ALA A 187 19.89 -8.84 -2.80
C ALA A 187 20.92 -8.42 -3.87
N GLU A 188 20.48 -7.88 -5.01
CA GLU A 188 21.37 -7.40 -6.07
C GLU A 188 22.03 -6.08 -5.65
N TRP A 189 21.25 -5.15 -5.09
CA TRP A 189 21.77 -3.93 -4.47
C TRP A 189 22.81 -4.27 -3.40
N ARG A 190 22.55 -5.26 -2.54
CA ARG A 190 23.54 -5.75 -1.55
C ARG A 190 24.82 -6.24 -2.21
N LYS A 191 24.75 -6.95 -3.34
CA LYS A 191 25.96 -7.40 -4.07
C LYS A 191 26.76 -6.22 -4.61
N LEU A 192 26.09 -5.19 -5.13
CA LEU A 192 26.72 -4.00 -5.71
C LEU A 192 27.36 -3.10 -4.64
N VAL A 193 26.69 -2.88 -3.50
CA VAL A 193 27.14 -1.96 -2.45
C VAL A 193 28.12 -2.60 -1.45
N ARG A 194 28.19 -3.94 -1.39
CA ARG A 194 29.14 -4.70 -0.54
C ARG A 194 30.61 -4.32 -0.71
N GLY A 195 30.98 -3.67 -1.81
CA GLY A 195 32.34 -3.17 -2.04
C GLY A 195 32.66 -1.80 -1.41
N TRP A 196 31.66 -1.01 -1.01
CA TRP A 196 31.92 0.43 -0.76
C TRP A 196 31.21 1.06 0.45
N HIS A 197 29.98 0.68 0.84
CA HIS A 197 29.21 1.51 1.81
C HIS A 197 28.28 0.80 2.82
N LEU A 198 27.99 -0.50 2.71
CA LEU A 198 27.14 -1.21 3.69
C LEU A 198 27.84 -2.43 4.28
N SER A 199 28.08 -2.41 5.59
CA SER A 199 28.55 -3.59 6.32
C SER A 199 27.44 -4.64 6.45
N ASP A 200 27.81 -5.92 6.55
CA ASP A 200 26.84 -6.99 6.87
C ASP A 200 26.11 -6.71 8.20
N GLU A 201 26.75 -6.00 9.13
CA GLU A 201 26.14 -5.51 10.37
C GLU A 201 24.98 -4.53 10.11
N LYS A 202 25.14 -3.57 9.18
CA LYS A 202 24.05 -2.65 8.82
C LYS A 202 22.86 -3.41 8.22
N TRP A 203 23.11 -4.43 7.39
CA TRP A 203 22.04 -5.31 6.87
C TRP A 203 21.32 -6.11 7.98
N GLN A 204 22.08 -6.72 8.89
CA GLN A 204 21.47 -7.42 10.02
C GLN A 204 20.67 -6.47 10.91
N SER A 205 21.15 -5.24 11.11
CA SER A 205 20.42 -4.20 11.85
C SER A 205 19.11 -3.80 11.17
N LEU A 206 19.09 -3.81 9.83
CA LEU A 206 17.91 -3.51 9.01
C LEU A 206 16.82 -4.56 9.21
N GLU A 207 17.18 -5.84 9.09
CA GLU A 207 16.26 -6.96 9.33
C GLU A 207 15.79 -7.02 10.78
N ALA A 208 16.71 -6.84 11.74
CA ALA A 208 16.39 -6.84 13.17
C ALA A 208 15.40 -5.72 13.53
N PHE A 209 15.58 -4.53 12.95
CA PHE A 209 14.65 -3.42 13.14
C PHE A 209 13.25 -3.76 12.61
N ALA A 210 13.15 -4.26 11.38
CA ALA A 210 11.86 -4.65 10.81
C ALA A 210 11.17 -5.75 11.63
N ASN A 211 11.94 -6.76 12.07
CA ASN A 211 11.43 -7.86 12.90
C ASN A 211 10.99 -7.42 14.30
N LYS A 212 11.50 -6.30 14.82
CA LYS A 212 11.01 -5.67 16.05
C LYS A 212 9.76 -4.83 15.80
N GLN A 213 9.78 -3.97 14.78
CA GLN A 213 8.72 -2.98 14.54
C GLN A 213 7.42 -3.58 14.04
N VAL A 214 7.49 -4.60 13.18
CA VAL A 214 6.30 -5.21 12.59
C VAL A 214 5.39 -5.81 13.68
N PRO A 215 5.89 -6.60 14.65
CA PRO A 215 5.04 -7.10 15.72
C PRO A 215 4.42 -6.02 16.60
N GLU A 216 5.21 -5.02 17.02
CA GLU A 216 4.73 -3.92 17.85
C GLU A 216 3.60 -3.13 17.17
N ARG A 217 3.71 -2.89 15.86
CA ARG A 217 2.68 -2.20 15.07
C ARG A 217 1.47 -3.08 14.78
N ALA A 218 1.67 -4.36 14.48
CA ALA A 218 0.59 -5.30 14.24
C ALA A 218 -0.31 -5.45 15.47
N LEU A 219 0.28 -5.54 16.66
CA LEU A 219 -0.47 -5.57 17.92
C LEU A 219 -1.30 -4.28 18.10
N ARG A 220 -0.70 -3.10 17.86
CA ARG A 220 -1.45 -1.83 17.88
C ARG A 220 -2.60 -1.79 16.88
N TRP A 221 -2.45 -2.42 15.72
CA TRP A 221 -3.53 -2.49 14.72
C TRP A 221 -4.71 -3.34 15.19
N LEU A 222 -4.50 -4.38 16.01
CA LEU A 222 -5.59 -5.17 16.60
C LEU A 222 -6.47 -4.34 17.56
N ASP A 223 -5.91 -3.27 18.12
CA ASP A 223 -6.59 -2.38 19.08
C ASP A 223 -7.21 -1.14 18.41
N SER A 224 -7.07 -1.01 17.08
CA SER A 224 -7.63 0.10 16.31
C SER A 224 -9.16 0.07 16.30
N GLU A 225 -9.81 1.23 16.31
CA GLU A 225 -11.26 1.35 16.10
C GLU A 225 -11.68 1.09 14.64
N ASP A 226 -10.78 1.36 13.69
CA ASP A 226 -10.95 0.98 12.29
C ASP A 226 -10.86 -0.54 12.10
N SER A 227 -11.93 -1.14 11.56
CA SER A 227 -12.01 -2.58 11.30
C SER A 227 -10.99 -3.05 10.27
N SER A 228 -10.66 -2.22 9.28
CA SER A 228 -9.69 -2.59 8.25
C SER A 228 -8.30 -2.77 8.86
N ARG A 229 -7.88 -1.86 9.75
CA ARG A 229 -6.65 -2.02 10.54
C ARG A 229 -6.67 -3.28 11.41
N ARG A 230 -7.78 -3.59 12.10
CA ARG A 230 -7.86 -4.84 12.90
C ARG A 230 -7.74 -6.09 12.03
N GLU A 231 -8.40 -6.12 10.88
CA GLU A 231 -8.29 -7.21 9.92
C GLU A 231 -6.84 -7.42 9.46
N TRP A 232 -6.16 -6.36 9.02
CA TRP A 232 -4.77 -6.45 8.58
C TRP A 232 -3.82 -6.79 9.73
N GLY A 233 -4.05 -6.23 10.92
CA GLY A 233 -3.31 -6.58 12.13
C GLY A 233 -3.39 -8.07 12.42
N ALA A 234 -4.58 -8.68 12.28
CA ALA A 234 -4.77 -10.11 12.49
C ALA A 234 -4.03 -10.94 11.45
N LYS A 235 -4.16 -10.60 10.15
CA LYS A 235 -3.41 -11.27 9.07
C LYS A 235 -1.89 -11.22 9.30
N ILE A 236 -1.37 -10.06 9.68
CA ILE A 236 0.07 -9.90 9.98
C ILE A 236 0.48 -10.75 11.18
N CYS A 237 -0.33 -10.80 12.24
CA CYS A 237 -0.04 -11.63 13.41
C CYS A 237 0.05 -13.13 13.09
N GLY A 238 -0.81 -13.64 12.21
CA GLY A 238 -0.73 -15.00 11.70
C GLY A 238 0.54 -15.24 10.89
N GLN A 239 0.84 -14.35 9.92
CA GLN A 239 1.99 -14.46 9.02
C GLN A 239 3.34 -14.39 9.76
N GLU A 240 3.48 -13.46 10.71
CA GLU A 240 4.72 -13.24 11.48
C GLU A 240 4.76 -14.08 12.78
N ARG A 241 3.75 -14.93 13.00
CA ARG A 241 3.66 -15.85 14.15
C ARG A 241 3.76 -15.13 15.51
N ILE A 242 3.05 -14.03 15.66
CA ILE A 242 3.09 -13.18 16.86
C ILE A 242 2.25 -13.82 17.98
N ARG A 243 2.85 -14.72 18.78
CA ARG A 243 2.13 -15.43 19.86
C ARG A 243 1.52 -14.50 20.91
N GLY A 244 2.11 -13.34 21.14
CA GLY A 244 1.55 -12.31 22.03
C GLY A 244 0.17 -11.79 21.57
N ALA A 245 -0.20 -11.99 20.31
CA ALA A 245 -1.49 -11.58 19.76
C ALA A 245 -2.65 -12.52 20.12
N ILE A 246 -2.38 -13.75 20.58
CA ILE A 246 -3.40 -14.79 20.78
C ILE A 246 -4.59 -14.32 21.63
N PRO A 247 -4.42 -13.67 22.81
CA PRO A 247 -5.55 -13.21 23.60
C PRO A 247 -6.45 -12.27 22.81
N ARG A 248 -5.85 -11.27 22.15
CA ARG A 248 -6.59 -10.28 21.37
C ARG A 248 -7.26 -10.87 20.13
N LEU A 249 -6.60 -11.79 19.44
CA LEU A 249 -7.20 -12.50 18.29
C LEU A 249 -8.44 -13.31 18.70
N ARG A 250 -8.45 -13.91 19.89
CA ARG A 250 -9.63 -14.62 20.42
C ARG A 250 -10.80 -13.67 20.69
N GLU A 251 -10.52 -12.47 21.20
CA GLU A 251 -11.56 -11.44 21.38
C GLU A 251 -12.16 -11.02 20.03
N LEU A 252 -11.33 -10.84 19.00
CA LEU A 252 -11.75 -10.44 17.66
C LEU A 252 -12.58 -11.49 16.91
N LEU A 253 -12.68 -12.73 17.41
CA LEU A 253 -13.66 -13.70 16.90
C LEU A 253 -15.11 -13.24 17.11
N ASN A 254 -15.34 -12.29 18.01
CA ASN A 254 -16.66 -11.70 18.26
C ASN A 254 -16.81 -10.29 17.66
N ASP A 255 -15.88 -9.81 16.82
CA ASP A 255 -15.93 -8.46 16.25
C ASP A 255 -17.24 -8.22 15.49
N GLU A 256 -17.99 -7.16 15.80
CA GLU A 256 -19.33 -6.92 15.25
C GLU A 256 -19.32 -6.28 13.86
N LYS A 257 -18.17 -5.81 13.37
CA LYS A 257 -18.10 -5.10 12.08
C LYS A 257 -18.21 -6.09 10.92
N SER A 258 -19.22 -5.87 10.10
CA SER A 258 -19.49 -6.63 8.89
C SER A 258 -19.44 -5.77 7.63
N VAL A 259 -19.31 -6.44 6.49
CA VAL A 259 -19.44 -5.84 5.16
C VAL A 259 -20.39 -6.70 4.33
N LEU A 260 -21.22 -6.06 3.51
CA LEU A 260 -22.06 -6.75 2.54
C LEU A 260 -21.26 -7.01 1.27
N VAL A 261 -21.12 -8.28 0.91
CA VAL A 261 -20.45 -8.71 -0.32
C VAL A 261 -21.51 -9.20 -1.30
N GLY A 262 -21.62 -8.55 -2.45
CA GLY A 262 -22.50 -8.98 -3.53
C GLY A 262 -21.96 -10.22 -4.24
N ASN A 263 -22.84 -11.15 -4.57
CA ASN A 263 -22.56 -12.31 -5.42
C ASN A 263 -23.73 -12.54 -6.40
N SER A 264 -23.58 -13.49 -7.32
CA SER A 264 -24.59 -13.80 -8.34
C SER A 264 -25.94 -14.27 -7.77
N SER A 265 -25.99 -14.66 -6.49
CA SER A 265 -27.19 -15.13 -5.79
C SER A 265 -27.77 -14.13 -4.77
N GLY A 266 -27.17 -12.94 -4.62
CA GLY A 266 -27.61 -11.92 -3.66
C GLY A 266 -26.43 -11.29 -2.91
N SER A 267 -26.71 -10.57 -1.81
CA SER A 267 -25.66 -10.10 -0.90
C SER A 267 -25.48 -11.08 0.26
N SER A 268 -24.26 -11.22 0.74
CA SER A 268 -23.93 -11.98 1.94
C SER A 268 -23.16 -11.09 2.90
N GLU A 269 -23.53 -11.16 4.17
CA GLU A 269 -22.81 -10.46 5.23
C GLU A 269 -21.54 -11.25 5.59
N VAL A 270 -20.39 -10.58 5.51
CA VAL A 270 -19.08 -11.14 5.85
C VAL A 270 -18.52 -10.35 7.03
N PHE A 271 -17.80 -11.03 7.91
CA PHE A 271 -17.09 -10.43 9.05
C PHE A 271 -15.58 -10.57 8.86
N PRO A 272 -14.93 -9.66 8.09
CA PRO A 272 -13.54 -9.84 7.65
C PRO A 272 -12.57 -9.98 8.83
N VAL A 273 -12.79 -9.21 9.90
CA VAL A 273 -11.98 -9.26 11.12
C VAL A 273 -12.04 -10.64 11.79
N ARG A 274 -13.24 -11.24 11.90
CA ARG A 274 -13.41 -12.59 12.47
C ARG A 274 -12.70 -13.65 11.64
N VAL A 275 -12.84 -13.56 10.31
CA VAL A 275 -12.18 -14.48 9.38
C VAL A 275 -10.67 -14.39 9.50
N ALA A 276 -10.12 -13.18 9.49
CA ALA A 276 -8.69 -12.94 9.64
C ALA A 276 -8.16 -13.42 11.00
N ALA A 277 -8.88 -13.15 12.10
CA ALA A 277 -8.51 -13.59 13.43
C ALA A 277 -8.49 -15.12 13.56
N LYS A 278 -9.49 -15.80 12.99
CA LYS A 278 -9.56 -17.27 12.95
C LYS A 278 -8.37 -17.86 12.20
N GLN A 279 -8.09 -17.38 10.99
CA GLN A 279 -6.96 -17.84 10.17
C GLN A 279 -5.60 -17.61 10.86
N ALA A 280 -5.46 -16.48 11.56
CA ALA A 280 -4.26 -16.17 12.33
C ALA A 280 -4.07 -17.15 13.49
N LEU A 281 -5.13 -17.49 14.23
CA LEU A 281 -5.08 -18.48 15.31
C LEU A 281 -4.72 -19.87 14.79
N GLU A 282 -5.34 -20.33 13.71
CA GLU A 282 -5.02 -21.63 13.07
C GLU A 282 -3.54 -21.70 12.66
N SER A 283 -3.00 -20.60 12.11
CA SER A 283 -1.58 -20.51 11.72
C SER A 283 -0.61 -20.56 12.92
N LEU A 284 -1.06 -20.09 14.09
CA LEU A 284 -0.28 -20.10 15.33
C LEU A 284 -0.33 -21.45 16.05
N GLU A 285 -1.41 -22.22 15.88
CA GLU A 285 -1.67 -23.50 16.54
C GLU A 285 -1.16 -24.72 15.77
N ALA A 286 -0.86 -24.60 14.48
CA ALA A 286 -0.35 -25.70 13.64
C ALA A 286 1.10 -26.16 13.96
N GLN A 287 1.58 -26.00 15.20
CA GLN A 287 2.93 -26.32 15.69
C GLN A 287 2.88 -27.13 16.97
#